data_AF-A0A529VRY2-F1
#
_entry.id   AF-A0A529VRY2-F1
#
_cell.length_a   1.000
_cell.length_b   1.000
_cell.length_c   1.000
_cell.angle_alpha   90.00
_cell.angle_beta   90.00
_cell.angle_gamma   90.00
#
_symmetry.space_group_name_H-M   'P 1'
#
loop_
_entity.id
_entity.type
_entity.pdbx_description
1 polymer ?
#
loop_
_entity_poly.entity_id
_entity_poly.type
_entity_poly.pdbx_seq_one_letter_code
_entity_poly.pdbx_strand_id
1 'polypeptide(L)' 'PQATDYLGEGRYRIDGVKFTMSGWWQLHFGISAAAGSDSVVFNVVL' A
#
# COMPACT_ATOMS: atom_id res chain seq x y z
N PRO A 1 8.37 -1.01 1.73
CA PRO A 1 7.47 -2.15 2.01
C PRO A 1 6.82 -2.57 0.68
N GLN A 2 6.60 -3.87 0.50
CA GLN A 2 5.90 -4.44 -0.66
C GLN A 2 4.76 -5.32 -0.16
N ALA A 3 3.86 -5.72 -1.06
CA ALA A 3 2.83 -6.70 -0.72
C ALA A 3 3.49 -8.01 -0.25
N THR A 4 3.07 -8.49 0.92
CA THR A 4 3.58 -9.71 1.55
C THR A 4 2.74 -10.93 1.22
N ASP A 5 1.47 -10.73 0.86
CA ASP A 5 0.55 -11.82 0.51
C ASP A 5 -0.56 -11.35 -0.45
N TYR A 6 -1.08 -12.28 -1.25
CA TYR A 6 -2.27 -12.08 -2.08
C TYR A 6 -3.45 -12.86 -1.49
N LEU A 7 -4.45 -12.13 -1.02
CA LEU A 7 -5.59 -12.68 -0.28
C LEU A 7 -6.79 -13.05 -1.18
N GLY A 8 -6.58 -13.06 -2.50
CA GLY A 8 -7.63 -13.26 -3.48
C GLY A 8 -8.48 -12.02 -3.75
N GLU A 9 -9.24 -12.04 -4.85
CA GLU A 9 -10.20 -10.99 -5.23
C GLU A 9 -9.58 -9.58 -5.30
N GLY A 10 -8.32 -9.49 -5.74
CA GLY A 10 -7.61 -8.21 -5.82
C GLY A 10 -7.18 -7.62 -4.47
N ARG A 11 -7.32 -8.37 -3.35
CA ARG A 11 -6.84 -7.94 -2.04
C ARG A 11 -5.39 -8.37 -1.81
N TYR A 12 -4.59 -7.44 -1.29
CA TYR A 12 -3.19 -7.68 -0.97
C TYR A 12 -2.94 -7.31 0.50
N ARG A 13 -2.10 -8.09 1.18
CA ARG A 13 -1.59 -7.75 2.51
C ARG A 13 -0.26 -7.02 2.38
N ILE A 14 -0.09 -5.99 3.20
CA ILE A 14 1.18 -5.25 3.33
C ILE A 14 1.54 -5.24 4.80
N ASP A 15 2.58 -5.97 5.16
CA ASP A 15 3.12 -6.00 6.52
C ASP A 15 4.41 -5.19 6.64
N GLY A 16 4.79 -4.90 7.88
CA GLY A 16 6.07 -4.25 8.18
C GLY A 16 6.09 -2.73 7.98
N VAL A 17 4.94 -2.09 7.82
CA VAL A 17 4.85 -0.62 7.85
C VAL A 17 4.92 -0.16 9.31
N LYS A 18 5.96 0.59 9.66
CA LYS A 18 6.11 1.19 10.99
C LYS A 18 5.93 2.70 10.90
N PHE A 19 4.91 3.21 11.56
CA PHE A 19 4.70 4.64 11.74
C PHE A 19 5.41 5.11 13.00
N THR A 20 6.37 6.01 12.84
CA THR A 20 7.22 6.47 13.95
C THR A 20 6.77 7.80 14.56
N MET A 21 5.81 8.47 13.92
CA MET A 21 5.29 9.78 14.32
C MET A 21 3.76 9.80 14.14
N SER A 22 3.06 10.50 15.03
CA SER A 22 1.62 10.76 14.90
C SER A 22 1.34 11.79 13.79
N GLY A 23 0.08 11.86 13.36
CA GLY A 23 -0.40 12.88 12.42
C GLY A 23 -0.75 12.32 11.04
N TRP A 24 -0.64 13.18 10.03
CA TRP A 24 -1.04 12.87 8.66
C TRP A 24 0.08 12.15 7.90
N TRP A 25 -0.24 11.00 7.33
CA TRP A 25 0.64 10.20 6.49
C TRP A 25 0.05 10.00 5.11
N GLN A 26 0.91 10.04 4.10
CA GLN A 26 0.58 9.67 2.72
C GLN A 26 1.32 8.39 2.36
N LEU A 27 0.58 7.35 2.02
CA LEU A 27 1.12 6.08 1.53
C LEU A 27 0.91 6.00 0.03
N HIS A 28 2.02 6.03 -0.71
CA HIS A 28 2.03 5.92 -2.16
C HIS A 28 2.36 4.48 -2.56
N PHE A 29 1.46 3.84 -3.31
CA PHE A 29 1.67 2.50 -3.83
C PHE A 29 1.73 2.52 -5.35
N GLY A 30 2.75 1.88 -5.91
CA GLY A 30 2.82 1.53 -7.32
C GLY A 30 2.27 0.12 -7.54
N ILE A 31 1.46 -0.03 -8.57
CA ILE A 31 0.85 -1.30 -8.99
C ILE A 31 1.42 -1.62 -10.37
N SER A 32 1.92 -2.83 -10.56
CA SER A 32 2.41 -3.32 -11.86
C SER A 32 1.70 -4.62 -12.21
N ALA A 33 1.01 -4.65 -13.34
CA ALA A 33 0.31 -5.81 -13.85
C ALA A 33 0.51 -5.93 -15.37
N ALA A 34 0.11 -7.07 -15.95
CA ALA A 34 0.21 -7.28 -17.40
C ALA A 34 -0.58 -6.23 -18.20
N ALA A 35 -1.68 -5.70 -17.63
CA ALA A 35 -2.48 -4.65 -18.25
C ALA A 35 -1.82 -3.27 -18.21
N GLY A 36 -0.77 -3.08 -17.39
CA GLY A 36 -0.05 -1.82 -17.24
C GLY A 36 0.33 -1.52 -15.80
N SER A 37 0.84 -0.31 -15.61
CA SER A 37 1.18 0.22 -14.29
C SER A 37 0.16 1.25 -13.84
N ASP A 38 -0.09 1.31 -12.54
CA ASP A 38 -0.98 2.27 -11.89
C ASP A 38 -0.40 2.74 -10.56
N SER A 39 -0.98 3.79 -9.98
CA SER A 39 -0.57 4.30 -8.68
C SER A 39 -1.76 4.76 -7.84
N VAL A 40 -1.71 4.52 -6.54
CA VAL A 40 -2.73 4.95 -5.58
C VAL A 40 -2.08 5.60 -4.37
N VAL A 41 -2.76 6.61 -3.81
CA VAL A 41 -2.33 7.31 -2.59
C VAL A 41 -3.40 7.18 -1.52
N PHE A 42 -3.01 6.71 -0.34
CA PHE A 42 -3.87 6.68 0.84
C PHE A 42 -3.43 7.75 1.84
N ASN A 43 -4.38 8.53 2.33
CA ASN A 43 -4.17 9.37 3.50
C ASN A 43 -4.55 8.60 4.76
N VAL A 44 -3.66 8.57 5.73
CA VAL A 44 -3.88 7.92 7.03
C VAL A 44 -3.60 8.94 8.13
N VAL A 45 -4.50 9.04 9.11
CA VAL A 45 -4.31 9.86 10.30
C VAL A 45 -4.11 8.93 11.49
N LEU A 46 -3.02 9.12 12.21
CA LEU A 46 -2.59 8.31 13.36
C LEU A 46 -2.49 9.14 14.63
#